data_AF-A0A7Y3JEF2-F1
#
_entry.id   AF-A0A7Y3JEF2-F1
#
_cell.length_a   1.000
_cell.length_b   1.000
_cell.length_c   1.000
_cell.angle_alpha   90.00
_cell.angle_beta   90.00
_cell.angle_gamma   90.00
#
_symmetry.space_group_name_H-M   'P 1'
#
loop_
_entity.id
_entity.type
_entity.pdbx_description
1 polymer ?
#
loop_
_entity_poly.entity_id
_entity_poly.type
_entity_poly.pdbx_seq_one_letter_code
_entity_poly.pdbx_strand_id
1 'polypeptide(L)'
;MSKKKPQAFEVVDMDNAPTPLGRPPIKLDTVQGCLDELAAVYRAAKHGRMDVNRATKLGYLLQILIRGHETASLEARIAALELPHEPKP
;
A
#
# COMPACT_ATOMS: atom_id res chain seq x y z
N MET A 1 -35.74 -25.29 12.00
CA MET A 1 -34.89 -24.36 11.22
C MET A 1 -34.58 -23.14 12.08
N SER A 2 -33.43 -23.11 12.75
CA SER A 2 -33.08 -22.03 13.69
C SER A 2 -32.43 -20.88 12.93
N LYS A 3 -33.13 -19.75 12.83
CA LYS A 3 -32.64 -18.53 12.16
C LYS A 3 -31.54 -17.91 13.04
N LYS A 4 -30.28 -18.09 12.64
CA LYS A 4 -29.12 -17.48 13.31
C LYS A 4 -29.18 -15.96 13.06
N LYS A 5 -29.45 -15.19 14.12
CA LYS A 5 -29.47 -13.72 14.11
C LYS A 5 -28.08 -13.23 13.68
N PRO A 6 -27.95 -12.30 12.72
CA PRO A 6 -26.63 -11.77 12.33
C PRO A 6 -26.04 -11.03 13.54
N GLN A 7 -24.85 -11.44 13.99
CA GLN A 7 -24.09 -10.68 14.97
C GLN A 7 -23.69 -9.37 14.30
N ALA A 8 -24.12 -8.25 14.89
CA ALA A 8 -23.65 -6.93 14.50
C ALA A 8 -22.14 -6.88 14.75
N PHE A 9 -21.36 -6.75 13.68
CA PHE A 9 -19.94 -6.48 13.75
C PHE A 9 -19.80 -5.03 14.19
N GLU A 10 -19.36 -4.79 15.43
CA GLU A 10 -19.05 -3.42 15.86
C GLU A 10 -17.96 -2.87 14.96
N VAL A 11 -18.29 -1.81 14.22
CA VAL A 11 -17.33 -1.05 13.42
C VAL A 11 -16.49 -0.28 14.43
N VAL A 12 -15.32 -0.83 14.77
CA VAL A 12 -14.34 -0.11 15.57
C VAL A 12 -13.79 1.02 14.69
N ASP A 13 -14.04 2.27 15.06
CA ASP A 13 -13.47 3.46 14.42
C ASP A 13 -11.94 3.48 14.62
N MET A 14 -11.23 2.72 13.77
CA MET A 14 -9.75 2.69 13.72
C MET A 14 -9.15 4.06 13.42
N ASP A 15 -9.94 5.00 12.90
CA ASP A 15 -9.48 6.34 12.52
C ASP A 15 -9.35 7.28 13.74
N ASN A 16 -9.79 6.86 14.94
CA ASN A 16 -9.66 7.61 16.19
C ASN A 16 -8.83 6.87 17.26
N ALA A 17 -8.17 5.76 16.90
CA ALA A 17 -7.22 5.10 17.78
C ALA A 17 -5.88 5.85 17.72
N PRO A 18 -5.25 6.21 18.86
CA PRO A 18 -3.93 6.83 18.83
C PRO A 18 -2.96 5.90 18.10
N THR A 19 -2.32 6.41 17.04
CA THR A 19 -1.24 5.70 16.34
C THR A 19 -0.23 5.28 17.42
N PRO A 20 0.09 3.98 17.58
CA PRO A 20 1.00 3.56 18.63
C PRO A 20 2.32 4.33 18.49
N LEU A 21 2.66 5.10 19.54
CA LEU A 21 3.69 6.15 19.59
C LEU A 21 5.14 5.70 19.30
N GLY A 22 5.35 4.49 18.80
CA GLY A 22 6.69 3.90 18.60
C GLY A 22 6.95 3.35 17.20
N ARG A 23 5.98 3.32 16.28
CA ARG A 23 6.25 2.87 14.91
C ARG A 23 6.53 4.09 14.03
N PRO A 24 7.75 4.22 13.47
CA PRO A 24 7.99 5.27 12.48
C PRO A 24 6.98 5.10 11.33
N PRO A 25 6.44 6.21 10.79
CA PRO A 25 5.52 6.14 9.66
C PRO A 25 6.21 5.40 8.52
N ILE A 26 5.53 4.39 7.95
CA ILE A 26 6.06 3.65 6.82
C ILE A 26 6.17 4.63 5.66
N LYS A 27 7.40 4.78 5.15
CA LYS A 27 7.66 5.70 4.05
C LYS A 27 7.16 5.07 2.75
N LEU A 28 6.21 5.72 2.10
CA LEU A 28 5.66 5.30 0.81
C LEU A 28 6.41 5.96 -0.38
N ASP A 29 7.59 6.53 -0.11
CA ASP A 29 8.48 7.17 -1.08
C ASP A 29 9.35 6.17 -1.86
N THR A 30 9.26 4.88 -1.53
CA THR A 30 9.97 3.80 -2.21
C THR A 30 9.03 2.64 -2.53
N VAL A 31 9.36 1.88 -3.57
CA VAL A 31 8.67 0.63 -3.91
C VAL A 31 8.69 -0.33 -2.71
N GLN A 32 9.84 -0.49 -2.06
CA GLN A 32 9.98 -1.39 -0.91
C GLN A 32 9.06 -0.97 0.25
N GLY A 33 8.98 0.32 0.57
CA GLY A 33 8.08 0.81 1.61
C GLY A 33 6.60 0.55 1.29
N CYS A 34 6.21 0.66 0.02
CA CYS A 34 4.86 0.30 -0.42
C CYS A 34 4.59 -1.21 -0.28
N LEU A 35 5.57 -2.07 -0.58
CA LEU A 35 5.46 -3.52 -0.43
C LEU A 35 5.36 -3.94 1.05
N ASP A 36 6.14 -3.29 1.92
CA ASP A 36 6.11 -3.54 3.36
C ASP A 36 4.73 -3.19 3.95
N GLU A 37 4.15 -2.06 3.53
CA GLU A 37 2.78 -1.67 3.91
C GLU A 37 1.74 -2.64 3.34
N LEU A 38 1.88 -3.08 2.09
CA LEU A 38 0.98 -4.06 1.47
C LEU A 38 0.98 -5.39 2.24
N ALA A 39 2.16 -5.84 2.67
CA ALA A 39 2.30 -7.02 3.53
C ALA A 39 1.67 -6.81 4.91
N ALA A 40 1.77 -5.60 5.48
CA ALA A 40 1.12 -5.26 6.75
C ALA A 40 -0.41 -5.29 6.64
N VAL A 41 -0.98 -4.69 5.59
CA VAL A 41 -2.41 -4.71 5.28
C VAL A 41 -2.92 -6.14 5.12
N TYR A 42 -2.19 -6.97 4.35
CA TYR A 42 -2.54 -8.38 4.17
C TYR A 42 -2.55 -9.14 5.50
N ARG A 43 -1.52 -8.97 6.34
CA ARG A 43 -1.46 -9.63 7.66
C ARG A 43 -2.60 -9.16 8.56
N ALA A 44 -2.93 -7.87 8.57
CA ALA A 44 -4.03 -7.33 9.36
C ALA A 44 -5.38 -7.95 8.94
N ALA A 45 -5.65 -8.03 7.64
CA ALA A 45 -6.85 -8.67 7.10
C ALA A 45 -6.89 -10.18 7.41
N LYS A 46 -5.79 -10.90 7.20
CA LYS A 46 -5.68 -12.34 7.46
C LYS A 46 -5.95 -12.69 8.93
N HIS A 47 -5.55 -11.82 9.86
CA HIS A 47 -5.78 -12.00 11.29
C HIS A 47 -7.11 -11.41 11.78
N GLY A 48 -7.98 -10.94 10.89
CA GLY A 48 -9.27 -10.35 11.23
C GLY A 48 -9.20 -9.01 11.96
N ARG A 49 -8.02 -8.36 11.97
CA ARG A 49 -7.81 -7.03 12.59
C ARG A 49 -8.22 -5.88 11.67
N MET A 50 -8.56 -6.18 10.42
CA MET A 50 -9.02 -5.24 9.41
C MET A 50 -10.06 -5.94 8.53
N ASP A 51 -11.11 -5.23 8.16
CA ASP A 51 -12.08 -5.71 7.18
C ASP A 51 -11.42 -5.98 5.82
N VAL A 52 -11.83 -7.08 5.16
CA VAL A 52 -11.26 -7.52 3.88
C VAL A 52 -11.58 -6.54 2.75
N ASN A 53 -12.76 -5.91 2.77
CA ASN A 53 -13.14 -4.93 1.77
C ASN A 53 -12.26 -3.67 1.89
N ARG A 54 -12.07 -3.16 3.12
CA ARG A 54 -11.12 -2.07 3.41
C ARG A 54 -9.69 -2.44 2.98
N ALA A 55 -9.23 -3.64 3.34
CA ALA A 55 -7.89 -4.12 2.98
C ALA A 55 -7.68 -4.20 1.46
N THR A 56 -8.69 -4.65 0.71
CA THR A 56 -8.63 -4.73 -0.75
C THR A 56 -8.48 -3.35 -1.39
N LYS A 57 -9.23 -2.35 -0.91
CA LYS A 57 -9.13 -0.96 -1.38
C LYS A 57 -7.76 -0.38 -1.09
N LEU A 58 -7.24 -0.58 0.12
CA LEU A 58 -5.88 -0.14 0.48
C LEU A 58 -4.82 -0.82 -0.37
N GLY A 59 -4.93 -2.14 -0.57
CA GLY A 59 -4.03 -2.89 -1.43
C GLY A 59 -4.02 -2.40 -2.88
N TYR A 60 -5.19 -2.00 -3.40
CA TYR A 60 -5.29 -1.40 -4.73
C TYR A 60 -4.56 -0.06 -4.83
N LEU A 61 -4.72 0.84 -3.85
CA LEU A 61 -4.02 2.12 -3.81
C LEU A 61 -2.50 1.93 -3.72
N LEU A 62 -2.03 1.00 -2.88
CA LEU A 62 -0.60 0.68 -2.75
C LEU A 62 -0.03 0.15 -4.08
N GLN A 63 -0.78 -0.66 -4.82
CA GLN A 63 -0.36 -1.10 -6.15
C GLN A 63 -0.29 0.04 -7.18
N ILE A 64 -1.18 1.05 -7.10
CA ILE A 64 -1.06 2.24 -7.95
C ILE A 64 0.24 2.97 -7.65
N LEU A 65 0.58 3.16 -6.37
CA LEU A 65 1.82 3.81 -5.97
C LEU A 65 3.06 3.07 -6.44
N ILE A 66 3.08 1.73 -6.29
CA ILE A 66 4.17 0.89 -6.79
C ILE A 66 4.37 1.11 -8.30
N ARG A 67 3.30 1.05 -9.10
CA ARG A 67 3.39 1.30 -10.55
C ARG A 67 3.89 2.72 -10.85
N GLY A 68 3.42 3.72 -10.11
CA GLY A 68 3.89 5.11 -10.28
C GLY A 68 5.39 5.25 -10.04
N HIS A 69 5.92 4.61 -8.99
CA HIS A 69 7.36 4.56 -8.72
C HIS A 69 8.16 3.85 -9.82
N GLU A 70 7.66 2.70 -10.28
CA GLU A 70 8.27 1.95 -11.38
C GLU A 70 8.33 2.79 -12.66
N THR A 71 7.22 3.45 -13.04
CA THR A 71 7.14 4.33 -14.20
C THR A 71 8.11 5.50 -14.07
N ALA A 72 8.10 6.23 -12.95
CA ALA A 72 8.99 7.38 -12.76
C ALA A 72 10.48 6.97 -12.80
N SER A 73 10.82 5.81 -12.23
CA SER A 73 12.18 5.26 -12.28
C SER A 73 12.60 4.91 -13.71
N LEU A 74 11.70 4.30 -14.50
CA LEU A 74 11.96 4.00 -15.90
C LEU A 74 12.12 5.27 -16.74
N GLU A 75 11.25 6.25 -16.57
CA GLU A 75 11.34 7.56 -17.26
C GLU A 75 12.66 8.25 -16.97
N ALA A 76 13.10 8.28 -15.70
CA ALA A 76 14.38 8.86 -15.32
C ALA A 76 15.58 8.14 -15.97
N ARG A 77 15.52 6.80 -16.04
CA ARG A 77 16.56 5.98 -16.68
C ARG A 77 16.59 6.19 -18.19
N ILE A 78 15.42 6.28 -18.83
CA ILE A 78 15.31 6.57 -20.27
C ILE A 78 15.89 7.95 -20.56
N ALA A 79 15.50 8.98 -19.82
CA ALA A 79 16.04 10.34 -19.98
C ALA A 79 17.56 10.39 -19.84
N ALA A 80 18.14 9.62 -18.91
CA ALA A 80 19.59 9.52 -18.75
C ALA A 80 20.30 8.85 -19.93
N LEU A 81 19.63 7.91 -20.63
CA LEU A 81 20.16 7.24 -21.82
C LEU A 81 19.93 8.05 -23.10
N GLU A 82 18.90 8.89 -23.13
CA GLU A 82 18.59 9.82 -24.22
C GLU A 82 19.43 11.10 -24.18
N LEU A 83 20.05 11.41 -23.04
CA LEU A 83 21.12 12.41 -22.98
C LEU A 83 22.26 11.97 -23.94
N PRO A 84 22.80 12.90 -24.74
CA PRO A 84 23.19 12.65 -26.11
C PRO A 84 24.23 11.53 -26.24
N HIS A 85 23.77 10.41 -26.81
CA HIS A 85 24.59 9.60 -27.70
C HIS A 85 24.80 10.38 -29.02
N GLU A 86 25.35 11.60 -28.94
CA GLU A 86 25.93 12.24 -30.11
C GLU A 86 27.09 11.34 -30.55
N PRO A 87 27.10 10.83 -31.80
CA PRO A 87 28.29 10.19 -32.30
C PRO A 87 29.42 11.22 -32.22
N LYS A 88 30.40 10.92 -31.37
CA LYS A 88 31.65 11.66 -31.29
C LYS A 88 32.24 11.71 -32.72
N PRO A 89 32.68 12.88 -33.22
CA PRO A 89 33.12 13.04 -34.60
C PRO A 89 34.27 12.09 -34.98
#